data_AF-A0A3M0WWV7-F1
#
_entry.id   AF-A0A3M0WWV7-F1
#
_cell.length_a   1.000
_cell.length_b   1.000
_cell.length_c   1.000
_cell.angle_alpha   90.00
_cell.angle_beta   90.00
_cell.angle_gamma   90.00
#
_symmetry.space_group_name_H-M   'P 1'
#
loop_
_entity.id
_entity.type
_entity.pdbx_description
1 polymer ?
#
loop_
_entity_poly.entity_id
_entity_poly.type
_entity_poly.pdbx_seq_one_letter_code
_entity_poly.pdbx_strand_id
1 'polypeptide(L)'
;MGLRVDKDDCKIFSVEAKYDQETNFLLAIWLIHNVHTDINLNDNFSFKHFSALEKSGGSLERKIVVKLKDKFILPTIDRKIIGHKGFGLIQMFHGYGKGKTSAGLGMAIRAAGAGKRVGIIYFDKGGSEHYSERKILDKIDNIDYFVTGRDRIGPDGKFDFTTTELDKKEAGKGLVMAQSLAKEGYDLLILDEINSTVDLGLLPVEEVVYFLDNKPKYLEVILTGRNPHILLRQRAHLITEMMPQKHYFHAGVKAREGLDY
;
A
#
# COMPACT_ATOMS: atom_id res chain seq x y z
N MET A 1 18.26 13.61 24.93
CA MET A 1 18.22 12.69 23.78
C MET A 1 17.26 13.30 22.77
N GLY A 2 17.78 13.85 21.68
CA GLY A 2 16.98 14.55 20.67
C GLY A 2 17.32 14.00 19.29
N LEU A 3 16.32 13.54 18.55
CA LEU A 3 16.43 13.19 17.14
C LEU A 3 15.98 14.41 16.34
N ARG A 4 16.86 15.01 15.54
CA ARG A 4 16.50 15.99 14.51
C ARG A 4 16.55 15.31 13.15
N VAL A 5 15.43 15.37 12.44
CA VAL A 5 15.28 14.86 11.07
C VAL A 5 15.18 16.08 10.17
N ASP A 6 16.16 16.27 9.28
CA ASP A 6 16.07 17.29 8.25
C ASP A 6 15.20 16.76 7.10
N LYS A 7 14.24 17.58 6.67
CA LYS A 7 13.39 17.30 5.53
C LYS A 7 14.10 17.86 4.31
N ASP A 8 14.74 16.99 3.52
CA ASP A 8 14.83 17.08 2.06
C ASP A 8 15.64 15.87 1.51
N ASP A 9 14.97 15.03 0.73
CA ASP A 9 15.42 14.01 -0.24
C ASP A 9 16.69 13.13 -0.06
N CYS A 10 17.25 13.03 1.14
CA CYS A 10 18.11 11.92 1.55
C CYS A 10 17.97 11.71 3.06
N LYS A 11 17.44 10.54 3.47
CA LYS A 11 17.28 10.21 4.90
C LYS A 11 18.64 9.98 5.57
N ILE A 12 19.33 11.05 5.91
CA ILE A 12 20.48 11.05 6.82
C ILE A 12 19.90 10.99 8.24
N PHE A 13 20.15 9.89 8.96
CA PHE A 13 19.87 9.81 10.37
C PHE A 13 21.12 10.28 11.14
N SER A 14 20.97 11.34 11.94
CA SER A 14 21.98 11.70 12.93
C SER A 14 21.51 11.18 14.29
N VAL A 15 22.33 10.33 14.92
CA VAL A 15 22.09 9.85 16.29
C VAL A 15 23.12 10.53 17.18
N GLU A 16 22.67 11.38 18.09
CA GLU A 16 23.50 11.95 19.16
C GLU A 16 23.48 11.01 20.37
N ALA A 17 24.65 10.48 20.73
CA ALA A 17 24.85 9.60 21.89
C ALA A 17 25.92 10.19 22.83
N LYS A 18 25.67 10.16 24.14
CA LYS A 18 26.68 10.48 25.16
C LYS A 18 27.53 9.25 25.46
N TYR A 19 28.84 9.46 25.53
CA TYR A 19 29.83 8.42 25.75
C TYR A 19 29.99 8.13 27.24
N ASP A 20 29.96 6.85 27.61
CA ASP A 20 30.43 6.34 28.90
C ASP A 20 31.48 5.26 28.62
N GLN A 21 32.64 5.36 29.29
CA GLN A 21 33.85 4.58 28.98
C GLN A 21 33.74 3.10 29.34
N GLU A 22 32.78 2.71 30.18
CA GLU A 22 32.62 1.31 30.59
C GLU A 22 31.68 0.48 29.70
N THR A 23 30.84 1.12 28.89
CA THR A 23 29.78 0.43 28.12
C THR A 23 29.86 0.72 26.63
N ASN A 24 31.01 0.42 26.05
CA ASN A 24 31.32 0.57 24.62
C ASN A 24 30.50 -0.36 23.67
N PHE A 25 29.36 -0.89 24.13
CA PHE A 25 28.53 -1.84 23.37
C PHE A 25 27.01 -1.74 23.64
N LEU A 26 26.55 -1.20 24.78
CA LEU A 26 25.14 -1.35 25.19
C LEU A 26 24.15 -0.37 24.53
N LEU A 27 24.58 0.78 23.99
CA LEU A 27 23.65 1.77 23.43
C LEU A 27 23.29 1.52 21.96
N ALA A 28 24.23 0.98 21.16
CA ALA A 28 23.92 0.44 19.84
C ALA A 28 22.93 -0.74 19.97
N ILE A 29 23.11 -1.56 21.02
CA ILE A 29 22.20 -2.64 21.39
C ILE A 29 20.82 -2.10 21.81
N TRP A 30 20.68 -0.97 22.52
CA TRP A 30 19.36 -0.41 22.88
C TRP A 30 18.53 0.05 21.67
N LEU A 31 19.17 0.59 20.62
CA LEU A 31 18.51 0.96 19.36
C LEU A 31 18.15 -0.26 18.50
N ILE A 32 18.87 -1.37 18.67
CA ILE A 32 18.58 -2.67 18.05
C ILE A 32 17.53 -3.45 18.87
N HIS A 33 17.49 -3.33 20.20
CA HIS A 33 16.63 -4.16 21.07
C HIS A 33 15.13 -3.82 21.01
N ASN A 34 14.74 -2.63 20.58
CA ASN A 34 13.33 -2.27 20.37
C ASN A 34 12.86 -2.49 18.92
N VAL A 35 13.69 -3.14 18.10
CA VAL A 35 13.34 -3.66 16.78
C VAL A 35 13.57 -5.17 16.83
N HIS A 36 12.51 -5.95 17.04
CA HIS A 36 12.56 -7.40 17.02
C HIS A 36 12.82 -7.94 15.59
N THR A 37 14.05 -7.86 15.10
CA THR A 37 14.52 -8.62 13.94
C THR A 37 16.04 -8.72 13.94
N ASP A 38 16.59 -9.93 13.83
CA ASP A 38 18.02 -10.21 13.66
C ASP A 38 18.55 -9.54 12.39
N ILE A 39 19.22 -8.39 12.55
CA ILE A 39 19.89 -7.69 11.45
C ILE A 39 21.39 -7.93 11.58
N ASN A 40 21.96 -8.62 10.60
CA ASN A 40 23.41 -8.80 10.46
C ASN A 40 24.03 -7.44 10.05
N LEU A 41 24.74 -6.80 10.98
CA LEU A 41 25.19 -5.40 10.88
C LEU A 41 26.41 -5.17 9.99
N ASN A 42 27.13 -6.22 9.58
CA ASN A 42 28.45 -6.05 8.95
C ASN A 42 28.40 -5.72 7.46
N ASP A 43 27.35 -6.09 6.73
CA ASP A 43 27.30 -5.91 5.27
C ASP A 43 26.63 -4.59 4.84
N ASN A 44 25.75 -4.04 5.69
CA ASN A 44 24.78 -3.01 5.29
C ASN A 44 25.13 -1.57 5.74
N PHE A 45 26.21 -1.39 6.48
CA PHE A 45 26.62 -0.10 7.02
C PHE A 45 28.01 0.30 6.50
N SER A 46 28.22 1.58 6.19
CA SER A 46 29.57 2.16 6.15
C SER A 46 29.67 3.20 7.24
N PHE A 47 30.53 2.96 8.22
CA PHE A 47 30.93 3.96 9.18
C PHE A 47 32.03 4.81 8.52
N LYS A 48 31.70 6.04 8.11
CA LYS A 48 32.76 7.02 7.82
C LYS A 48 33.09 7.73 9.13
N HIS A 49 34.26 7.42 9.70
CA HIS A 49 34.81 8.19 10.81
C HIS A 49 35.08 9.62 10.35
N PHE A 50 34.48 10.59 11.03
CA PHE A 50 34.89 11.98 10.93
C PHE A 50 35.09 12.55 12.34
N SER A 51 36.24 13.20 12.51
CA SER A 51 36.72 13.81 13.73
C SER A 51 36.19 15.23 13.89
N ALA A 52 35.53 15.51 15.01
CA ALA A 52 35.61 16.80 15.68
C ALA A 52 35.21 16.60 17.16
N LEU A 53 36.13 16.96 18.06
CA LEU A 53 35.90 17.02 19.49
C LEU A 53 35.57 18.46 19.83
N GLU A 54 34.33 18.77 20.20
CA GLU A 54 34.01 20.05 20.84
C GLU A 54 33.78 19.81 22.33
N LYS A 55 34.55 20.54 23.15
CA LYS A 55 34.37 20.55 24.61
C LYS A 55 33.24 21.52 24.94
N SER A 56 32.13 21.00 25.43
CA SER A 56 31.11 21.76 26.14
C SER A 56 30.81 21.03 27.46
N GLY A 57 31.07 21.69 28.60
CA GLY A 57 30.61 21.21 29.91
C GLY A 57 31.20 19.90 30.43
N GLY A 58 32.47 19.59 30.15
CA GLY A 58 33.20 18.48 30.79
C GLY A 58 32.90 17.06 30.28
N SER A 59 31.96 16.89 29.35
CA SER A 59 31.71 15.62 28.64
C SER A 59 32.20 15.68 27.19
N LEU A 60 32.91 14.65 26.74
CA LEU A 60 33.25 14.44 25.33
C LEU A 60 32.00 13.97 24.58
N GLU A 61 31.41 14.82 23.73
CA GLU A 61 30.34 14.40 22.81
C GLU A 61 30.96 14.00 21.46
N ARG A 62 30.68 12.78 21.01
CA ARG A 62 31.04 12.30 19.66
C ARG A 62 29.76 12.14 18.85
N LYS A 63 29.64 12.88 17.76
CA LYS A 63 28.53 12.75 16.82
C LYS A 63 28.83 11.61 15.84
N ILE A 64 28.11 10.49 15.96
CA ILE A 64 28.21 9.39 15.01
C ILE A 64 27.10 9.56 13.97
N VAL A 65 27.50 9.91 12.75
CA VAL A 65 26.57 9.94 11.60
C VAL A 65 26.68 8.61 10.88
N VAL A 66 25.62 7.80 10.94
CA VAL A 66 25.56 6.52 10.24
C VAL A 66 24.92 6.75 8.87
N LYS A 67 25.67 6.51 7.80
CA LYS A 67 25.14 6.57 6.43
C LYS A 67 24.73 5.17 6.01
N LEU A 68 23.43 4.96 5.82
CA LEU A 68 22.88 3.73 5.26
C LEU A 68 23.32 3.61 3.80
N LYS A 69 23.86 2.45 3.41
CA LYS A 69 24.37 2.19 2.05
C LYS A 69 23.24 2.01 1.02
N ASP A 70 22.11 1.45 1.46
CA ASP A 70 20.94 1.20 0.62
C ASP A 70 19.70 1.94 1.12
N LYS A 71 18.71 2.11 0.22
CA LYS A 71 17.39 2.66 0.51
C LYS A 71 16.63 1.74 1.47
N PHE A 72 16.98 1.78 2.75
CA PHE A 72 16.23 1.08 3.79
C PHE A 72 14.90 1.83 3.99
N ILE A 73 13.80 1.21 3.56
CA ILE A 73 12.46 1.71 3.85
C ILE A 73 12.10 1.22 5.25
N LEU A 74 12.37 2.03 6.26
CA LEU A 74 11.79 1.79 7.58
C LEU A 74 10.27 1.99 7.50
N PRO A 75 9.45 0.99 7.87
CA PRO A 75 8.01 1.17 7.92
C PRO A 75 7.68 2.28 8.91
N THR A 76 6.75 3.15 8.52
CA THR A 76 6.25 4.19 9.43
C THR A 76 5.22 3.58 10.35
N ILE A 77 5.38 3.76 11.65
CA ILE A 77 4.38 3.32 12.62
C ILE A 77 3.19 4.26 12.57
N ASP A 78 2.03 3.78 12.14
CA ASP A 78 0.77 4.49 12.33
C ASP A 78 0.31 4.33 13.79
N ARG A 79 0.54 5.37 14.59
CA ARG A 79 0.23 5.36 16.02
C ARG A 79 -1.28 5.32 16.30
N LYS A 80 -2.13 5.67 15.33
CA LYS A 80 -3.60 5.71 15.50
C LYS A 80 -4.21 4.33 15.71
N ILE A 81 -3.52 3.27 15.29
CA ILE A 81 -4.03 1.90 15.28
C ILE A 81 -3.29 0.98 16.27
N ILE A 82 -2.46 1.52 17.16
CA ILE A 82 -1.79 0.71 18.19
C ILE A 82 -2.85 0.02 19.05
N GLY A 83 -2.80 -1.31 19.10
CA GLY A 83 -3.77 -2.13 19.84
C GLY A 83 -5.08 -2.41 19.10
N HIS A 84 -5.23 -1.98 17.84
CA HIS A 84 -6.38 -2.34 17.00
C HIS A 84 -6.48 -3.85 16.83
N LYS A 85 -7.70 -4.39 16.83
CA LYS A 85 -7.99 -5.83 16.67
C LYS A 85 -9.08 -6.02 15.63
N GLY A 86 -8.93 -7.06 14.82
CA GLY A 86 -9.90 -7.42 13.79
C GLY A 86 -9.89 -6.49 12.58
N PHE A 87 -11.00 -6.47 11.86
CA PHE A 87 -11.22 -5.69 10.64
C PHE A 87 -11.47 -4.20 10.96
N GLY A 88 -11.62 -3.37 9.93
CA GLY A 88 -12.02 -1.97 10.06
C GLY A 88 -10.98 -0.96 9.57
N LEU A 89 -9.84 -1.43 9.10
CA LEU A 89 -8.77 -0.58 8.57
C LEU A 89 -8.92 -0.38 7.06
N ILE A 90 -7.97 0.38 6.52
CA ILE A 90 -7.91 0.74 5.10
C ILE A 90 -6.52 0.33 4.62
N GLN A 91 -6.47 -0.50 3.60
CA GLN A 91 -5.23 -0.96 2.98
C GLN A 91 -5.14 -0.42 1.56
N MET A 92 -3.93 -0.17 1.10
CA MET A 92 -3.67 0.33 -0.24
C MET A 92 -2.57 -0.49 -0.90
N PHE A 93 -2.91 -1.13 -2.01
CA PHE A 93 -1.96 -1.83 -2.87
C PHE A 93 -1.79 -1.04 -4.16
N HIS A 94 -0.71 -0.26 -4.26
CA HIS A 94 -0.47 0.62 -5.41
C HIS A 94 0.86 0.36 -6.09
N GLY A 95 1.17 1.14 -7.13
CA GLY A 95 2.46 1.13 -7.82
C GLY A 95 2.37 0.56 -9.23
N TYR A 96 3.45 0.72 -9.98
CA TYR A 96 3.51 0.33 -11.40
C TYR A 96 3.77 -1.16 -11.61
N GLY A 97 4.25 -1.87 -10.58
CA GLY A 97 4.50 -3.30 -10.60
C GLY A 97 3.22 -4.13 -10.67
N LYS A 98 3.36 -5.34 -11.23
CA LYS A 98 2.32 -6.37 -11.21
C LYS A 98 2.10 -6.87 -9.78
N GLY A 99 0.84 -7.10 -9.43
CA GLY A 99 0.46 -7.83 -8.22
C GLY A 99 -0.65 -7.20 -7.37
N LYS A 100 -1.05 -5.95 -7.66
CA LYS A 100 -1.99 -5.18 -6.83
C LYS A 100 -3.35 -5.87 -6.67
N THR A 101 -4.01 -6.14 -7.80
CA THR A 101 -5.29 -6.86 -7.85
C THR A 101 -5.14 -8.26 -7.26
N SER A 102 -4.10 -9.02 -7.62
CA SER A 102 -3.89 -10.37 -7.07
C SER A 102 -3.67 -10.40 -5.55
N ALA A 103 -3.03 -9.38 -4.98
CA ALA A 103 -2.90 -9.24 -3.53
C ALA A 103 -4.28 -8.96 -2.89
N GLY A 104 -5.10 -8.09 -3.49
CA GLY A 104 -6.49 -7.88 -3.09
C GLY A 104 -7.30 -9.18 -3.14
N LEU A 105 -7.26 -9.91 -4.25
CA LEU A 105 -7.94 -11.19 -4.41
C LEU A 105 -7.47 -12.24 -3.40
N GLY A 106 -6.18 -12.28 -3.08
CA GLY A 106 -5.64 -13.14 -2.03
C GLY A 106 -6.23 -12.81 -0.65
N MET A 107 -6.47 -11.53 -0.37
CA MET A 107 -7.16 -11.10 0.86
C MET A 107 -8.65 -11.49 0.85
N ALA A 108 -9.32 -11.41 -0.31
CA ALA A 108 -10.71 -11.87 -0.46
C ALA A 108 -10.83 -13.36 -0.11
N ILE A 109 -9.99 -14.20 -0.72
CA ILE A 109 -9.98 -15.65 -0.48
C ILE A 109 -9.70 -15.94 1.00
N ARG A 110 -8.73 -15.23 1.62
CA ARG A 110 -8.41 -15.40 3.04
C ARG A 110 -9.59 -15.02 3.95
N ALA A 111 -10.26 -13.91 3.66
CA ALA A 111 -11.40 -13.46 4.44
C ALA A 111 -12.60 -14.42 4.29
N ALA A 112 -12.95 -14.82 3.07
CA ALA A 112 -14.01 -15.79 2.80
C ALA A 112 -13.73 -17.15 3.48
N GLY A 113 -12.48 -17.63 3.42
CA GLY A 113 -12.05 -18.84 4.11
C GLY A 113 -12.15 -18.76 5.65
N ALA A 114 -12.23 -17.54 6.21
CA ALA A 114 -12.51 -17.28 7.62
C ALA A 114 -14.01 -17.02 7.91
N GLY A 115 -14.90 -17.32 6.95
CA GLY A 115 -16.34 -17.11 7.07
C GLY A 115 -16.79 -15.65 7.02
N LYS A 116 -15.99 -14.77 6.41
CA LYS A 116 -16.30 -13.34 6.28
C LYS A 116 -16.95 -13.02 4.94
N ARG A 117 -17.86 -12.04 4.94
CA ARG A 117 -18.51 -11.56 3.72
C ARG A 117 -17.64 -10.54 3.01
N VAL A 118 -17.34 -10.79 1.74
CA VAL A 118 -16.45 -9.99 0.92
C VAL A 118 -17.19 -9.44 -0.29
N GLY A 119 -17.07 -8.13 -0.51
CA GLY A 119 -17.55 -7.48 -1.71
C GLY A 119 -16.37 -6.97 -2.54
N ILE A 120 -16.35 -7.25 -3.84
CA ILE A 120 -15.32 -6.77 -4.76
C ILE A 120 -15.98 -5.86 -5.79
N ILE A 121 -15.48 -4.65 -5.96
CA ILE A 121 -15.95 -3.72 -6.98
C ILE A 121 -14.79 -3.47 -7.94
N TYR A 122 -14.95 -3.95 -9.17
CA TYR A 122 -14.00 -3.78 -10.26
C TYR A 122 -14.30 -2.49 -11.01
N PHE A 123 -13.61 -1.42 -10.65
CA PHE A 123 -13.68 -0.16 -11.38
C PHE A 123 -12.92 -0.28 -12.70
N ASP A 124 -13.43 0.37 -13.75
CA ASP A 124 -12.79 0.47 -15.07
C ASP A 124 -12.50 -0.87 -15.79
N LYS A 125 -13.10 -1.96 -15.32
CA LYS A 125 -12.86 -3.33 -15.82
C LYS A 125 -14.17 -3.98 -16.27
N GLY A 126 -14.81 -3.45 -17.31
CA GLY A 126 -16.04 -4.02 -17.89
C GLY A 126 -15.83 -5.31 -18.67
N GLY A 127 -16.88 -5.80 -19.34
CA GLY A 127 -16.83 -7.05 -20.11
C GLY A 127 -16.74 -8.31 -19.24
N SER A 128 -16.72 -9.49 -19.87
CA SER A 128 -16.71 -10.79 -19.17
C SER A 128 -15.59 -11.74 -19.60
N GLU A 129 -14.98 -11.55 -20.77
CA GLU A 129 -14.11 -12.55 -21.39
C GLU A 129 -12.66 -12.51 -20.88
N HIS A 130 -12.18 -11.38 -20.37
CA HIS A 130 -10.77 -11.13 -20.10
C HIS A 130 -10.41 -11.04 -18.60
N TYR A 131 -11.15 -11.73 -17.74
CA TYR A 131 -10.95 -11.72 -16.28
C TYR A 131 -11.16 -13.12 -15.69
N SER A 132 -10.13 -13.95 -15.78
CA SER A 132 -10.19 -15.36 -15.39
C SER A 132 -10.49 -15.57 -13.90
N GLU A 133 -10.14 -14.60 -13.05
CA GLU A 133 -10.44 -14.66 -11.62
C GLU A 133 -11.95 -14.76 -11.34
N ARG A 134 -12.78 -14.11 -12.15
CA ARG A 134 -14.23 -14.04 -11.90
C ARG A 134 -14.89 -15.42 -11.91
N LYS A 135 -14.46 -16.28 -12.84
CA LYS A 135 -14.95 -17.66 -12.99
C LYS A 135 -14.74 -18.51 -11.74
N ILE A 136 -13.66 -18.26 -10.98
CA ILE A 136 -13.42 -18.97 -9.72
C ILE A 136 -14.11 -18.28 -8.56
N LEU A 137 -14.24 -16.94 -8.57
CA LEU A 137 -14.99 -16.20 -7.55
C LEU A 137 -16.47 -16.61 -7.50
N ASP A 138 -17.10 -16.88 -8.65
CA ASP A 138 -18.48 -17.40 -8.74
C ASP A 138 -18.72 -18.71 -7.96
N LYS A 139 -17.64 -19.42 -7.60
CA LYS A 139 -17.68 -20.72 -6.91
C LYS A 139 -17.30 -20.62 -5.43
N ILE A 140 -16.97 -19.43 -4.94
CA ILE A 140 -16.53 -19.22 -3.57
C ILE A 140 -17.66 -18.56 -2.79
N ASP A 141 -18.21 -19.29 -1.81
CA ASP A 141 -19.21 -18.75 -0.90
C ASP A 141 -18.69 -17.49 -0.18
N ASN A 142 -19.60 -16.56 0.11
CA ASN A 142 -19.33 -15.29 0.79
C ASN A 142 -18.47 -14.28 0.01
N ILE A 143 -18.21 -14.50 -1.28
CA ILE A 143 -17.62 -13.47 -2.15
C ILE A 143 -18.65 -13.05 -3.19
N ASP A 144 -19.01 -11.78 -3.15
CA ASP A 144 -19.79 -11.11 -4.19
C ASP A 144 -18.89 -10.15 -4.96
N TYR A 145 -19.05 -10.06 -6.28
CA TYR A 145 -18.33 -9.06 -7.08
C TYR A 145 -19.23 -8.30 -8.04
N PHE A 146 -18.85 -7.05 -8.29
CA PHE A 146 -19.57 -6.10 -9.13
C PHE A 146 -18.60 -5.48 -10.11
N VAL A 147 -19.03 -5.35 -11.35
CA VAL A 147 -18.22 -4.82 -12.45
C VAL A 147 -18.78 -3.47 -12.88
N THR A 148 -17.95 -2.44 -12.81
CA THR A 148 -18.37 -1.06 -13.07
C THR A 148 -17.36 -0.35 -13.97
N GLY A 149 -17.34 -0.77 -15.23
CA GLY A 149 -16.52 -0.21 -16.28
C GLY A 149 -17.02 -0.64 -17.65
N ARG A 150 -16.50 -0.02 -18.72
CA ARG A 150 -16.72 -0.48 -20.09
C ARG A 150 -15.82 -1.67 -20.42
N ASP A 151 -16.22 -2.46 -21.40
CA ASP A 151 -15.27 -3.37 -22.02
C ASP A 151 -14.19 -2.53 -22.71
N ARG A 152 -12.94 -2.76 -22.31
CA ARG A 152 -11.78 -2.03 -22.80
C ARG A 152 -11.14 -2.74 -23.99
N ILE A 153 -11.51 -3.98 -24.28
CA ILE A 153 -10.97 -4.70 -25.44
C ILE A 153 -11.92 -4.51 -26.61
N GLY A 154 -11.44 -3.79 -27.63
CA GLY A 154 -12.21 -3.59 -28.86
C GLY A 154 -12.27 -4.85 -29.73
N PRO A 155 -13.10 -4.86 -30.79
CA PRO A 155 -13.21 -6.00 -31.71
C PRO A 155 -11.90 -6.38 -32.41
N ASP A 156 -10.94 -5.46 -32.47
CA ASP A 156 -9.60 -5.68 -33.02
C ASP A 156 -8.59 -6.23 -31.99
N GLY A 157 -9.06 -6.54 -30.78
CA GLY A 157 -8.26 -7.07 -29.68
C GLY A 157 -7.35 -6.03 -29.00
N LYS A 158 -7.49 -4.74 -29.33
CA LYS A 158 -6.69 -3.68 -28.72
C LYS A 158 -7.40 -3.06 -27.51
N PHE A 159 -6.57 -2.58 -26.58
CA PHE A 159 -7.05 -1.88 -25.40
C PHE A 159 -7.42 -0.43 -25.71
N ASP A 160 -8.63 -0.02 -25.33
CA ASP A 160 -9.16 1.34 -25.43
C ASP A 160 -8.74 2.17 -24.20
N PHE A 161 -7.77 3.07 -24.40
CA PHE A 161 -7.28 3.98 -23.37
C PHE A 161 -8.12 5.27 -23.23
N THR A 162 -9.17 5.45 -24.03
CA THR A 162 -9.97 6.69 -24.00
C THR A 162 -10.81 6.80 -22.72
N THR A 163 -11.02 8.01 -22.24
CA THR A 163 -11.96 8.28 -21.16
C THR A 163 -13.21 8.95 -21.71
N THR A 164 -14.39 8.47 -21.29
CA THR A 164 -15.69 8.92 -21.79
C THR A 164 -16.63 9.24 -20.63
N GLU A 165 -17.74 9.92 -20.92
CA GLU A 165 -18.79 10.17 -19.92
C GLU A 165 -19.44 8.87 -19.42
N LEU A 166 -19.44 7.80 -20.22
CA LEU A 166 -19.88 6.50 -19.77
C LEU A 166 -18.94 5.92 -18.71
N ASP A 167 -17.62 6.12 -18.83
CA ASP A 167 -16.67 5.69 -17.80
C ASP A 167 -16.91 6.40 -16.47
N LYS A 168 -17.20 7.71 -16.49
CA LYS A 168 -17.58 8.47 -15.29
C LYS A 168 -18.86 7.92 -14.66
N LYS A 169 -19.86 7.62 -15.48
CA LYS A 169 -21.13 7.06 -15.01
C LYS A 169 -20.93 5.68 -14.37
N GLU A 170 -20.13 4.81 -14.98
CA GLU A 170 -19.81 3.50 -14.41
C GLU A 170 -19.00 3.63 -13.12
N ALA A 171 -18.01 4.52 -13.06
CA ALA A 171 -17.26 4.80 -11.84
C ALA A 171 -18.19 5.27 -10.69
N GLY A 172 -19.13 6.17 -10.98
CA GLY A 172 -20.15 6.59 -10.02
C GLY A 172 -21.02 5.44 -9.51
N LYS A 173 -21.44 4.52 -10.40
CA LYS A 173 -22.16 3.30 -9.98
C LYS A 173 -21.34 2.43 -9.05
N GLY A 174 -20.04 2.28 -9.31
CA GLY A 174 -19.14 1.52 -8.44
C GLY A 174 -19.08 2.09 -7.03
N LEU A 175 -19.03 3.41 -6.89
CA LEU A 175 -19.05 4.05 -5.58
C LEU A 175 -20.39 3.88 -4.85
N VAL A 176 -21.51 4.03 -5.57
CA VAL A 176 -22.85 3.78 -5.01
C VAL A 176 -22.98 2.33 -4.54
N MET A 177 -22.46 1.37 -5.31
CA MET A 177 -22.44 -0.05 -4.92
C MET A 177 -21.63 -0.26 -3.65
N ALA A 178 -20.41 0.29 -3.58
CA ALA A 178 -19.58 0.20 -2.37
C ALA A 178 -20.29 0.77 -1.12
N GLN A 179 -21.02 1.88 -1.27
CA GLN A 179 -21.82 2.46 -0.19
C GLN A 179 -23.00 1.57 0.22
N SER A 180 -23.64 0.86 -0.71
CA SER A 180 -24.72 -0.10 -0.40
C SER A 180 -24.18 -1.30 0.38
N LEU A 181 -23.13 -1.94 -0.14
CA LEU A 181 -22.54 -3.12 0.49
C LEU A 181 -22.00 -2.81 1.89
N ALA A 182 -21.47 -1.61 2.10
CA ALA A 182 -21.07 -1.16 3.43
C ALA A 182 -22.25 -1.14 4.43
N LYS A 183 -23.49 -0.92 3.99
CA LYS A 183 -24.68 -0.97 4.85
C LYS A 183 -25.24 -2.39 5.01
N GLU A 184 -24.89 -3.32 4.12
CA GLU A 184 -25.41 -4.69 4.08
C GLU A 184 -24.60 -5.69 4.93
N GLY A 185 -23.65 -5.22 5.73
CA GLY A 185 -22.91 -6.08 6.68
C GLY A 185 -21.77 -6.87 6.05
N TYR A 186 -21.13 -6.36 5.01
CA TYR A 186 -19.87 -6.93 4.49
C TYR A 186 -18.70 -6.61 5.43
N ASP A 187 -17.83 -7.59 5.67
CA ASP A 187 -16.65 -7.42 6.51
C ASP A 187 -15.48 -6.78 5.75
N LEU A 188 -15.37 -7.06 4.45
CA LEU A 188 -14.29 -6.57 3.58
C LEU A 188 -14.85 -6.08 2.24
N LEU A 189 -14.48 -4.87 1.85
CA LEU A 189 -14.67 -4.37 0.49
C LEU A 189 -13.32 -4.17 -0.22
N ILE A 190 -13.24 -4.63 -1.46
CA ILE A 190 -12.10 -4.39 -2.35
C ILE A 190 -12.56 -3.45 -3.46
N LEU A 191 -12.02 -2.24 -3.48
CA LEU A 191 -12.24 -1.27 -4.55
C LEU A 191 -11.07 -1.39 -5.53
N ASP A 192 -11.19 -2.32 -6.47
CA ASP A 192 -10.12 -2.64 -7.41
C ASP A 192 -10.05 -1.57 -8.51
N GLU A 193 -8.85 -1.05 -8.78
CA GLU A 193 -8.54 0.08 -9.68
C GLU A 193 -9.17 1.44 -9.31
N ILE A 194 -9.67 1.59 -8.08
CA ILE A 194 -10.19 2.89 -7.60
C ILE A 194 -9.16 4.01 -7.65
N ASN A 195 -7.89 3.71 -7.37
CA ASN A 195 -6.83 4.73 -7.39
C ASN A 195 -6.63 5.27 -8.81
N SER A 196 -6.54 4.37 -9.80
CA SER A 196 -6.42 4.72 -11.22
C SER A 196 -7.66 5.46 -11.71
N THR A 197 -8.85 5.05 -11.27
CA THR A 197 -10.13 5.68 -11.62
C THR A 197 -10.19 7.13 -11.16
N VAL A 198 -9.73 7.42 -9.95
CA VAL A 198 -9.61 8.79 -9.42
C VAL A 198 -8.53 9.58 -10.17
N ASP A 199 -7.36 8.98 -10.42
CA ASP A 199 -6.24 9.63 -11.15
C ASP A 199 -6.65 10.05 -12.58
N LEU A 200 -7.48 9.24 -13.25
CA LEU A 200 -8.02 9.52 -14.57
C LEU A 200 -9.16 10.56 -14.58
N GLY A 201 -9.56 11.08 -13.42
CA GLY A 201 -10.65 12.05 -13.28
C GLY A 201 -12.04 11.46 -13.57
N LEU A 202 -12.19 10.13 -13.45
CA LEU A 202 -13.47 9.45 -13.68
C LEU A 202 -14.39 9.52 -12.46
N LEU A 203 -13.80 9.68 -11.27
CA LEU A 203 -14.52 9.78 -10.01
C LEU A 203 -13.88 10.86 -9.12
N PRO A 204 -14.65 11.83 -8.58
CA PRO A 204 -14.10 12.83 -7.67
C PRO A 204 -13.53 12.19 -6.41
N VAL A 205 -12.31 12.59 -6.03
CA VAL A 205 -11.64 12.01 -4.86
C VAL A 205 -12.40 12.31 -3.57
N GLU A 206 -13.08 13.44 -3.50
CA GLU A 206 -13.86 13.91 -2.35
C GLU A 206 -14.99 12.94 -2.01
N GLU A 207 -15.62 12.34 -3.01
CA GLU A 207 -16.70 11.36 -2.81
C GLU A 207 -16.15 10.04 -2.25
N VAL A 208 -14.99 9.60 -2.73
CA VAL A 208 -14.31 8.40 -2.21
C VAL A 208 -13.83 8.64 -0.78
N VAL A 209 -13.25 9.81 -0.52
CA VAL A 209 -12.86 10.27 0.82
C VAL A 209 -14.05 10.25 1.77
N TYR A 210 -15.19 10.82 1.33
CA TYR A 210 -16.41 10.85 2.14
C TYR A 210 -16.87 9.44 2.50
N PHE A 211 -16.86 8.50 1.54
CA PHE A 211 -17.16 7.11 1.81
C PHE A 211 -16.20 6.49 2.85
N LEU A 212 -14.89 6.66 2.68
CA LEU A 212 -13.88 6.07 3.57
C LEU A 212 -13.97 6.62 5.00
N ASP A 213 -14.29 7.91 5.16
CA ASP A 213 -14.42 8.55 6.46
C ASP A 213 -15.71 8.16 7.19
N ASN A 214 -16.75 7.73 6.45
CA ASN A 214 -18.07 7.38 6.98
C ASN A 214 -18.42 5.90 6.93
N LYS A 215 -17.52 5.04 6.44
CA LYS A 215 -17.73 3.59 6.42
C LYS A 215 -17.95 3.03 7.83
N PRO A 216 -18.68 1.91 7.99
CA PRO A 216 -18.79 1.26 9.30
C PRO A 216 -17.42 0.92 9.89
N LYS A 217 -17.29 1.02 11.22
CA LYS A 217 -16.02 0.80 11.93
C LYS A 217 -15.47 -0.62 11.77
N TYR A 218 -16.33 -1.61 11.53
CA TYR A 218 -15.94 -3.00 11.33
C TYR A 218 -15.50 -3.31 9.89
N LEU A 219 -15.85 -2.46 8.92
CA LEU A 219 -15.62 -2.75 7.50
C LEU A 219 -14.16 -2.47 7.14
N GLU A 220 -13.44 -3.49 6.72
CA GLU A 220 -12.12 -3.34 6.09
C GLU A 220 -12.29 -2.88 4.63
N VAL A 221 -11.43 -1.99 4.16
CA VAL A 221 -11.43 -1.54 2.76
C VAL A 221 -10.05 -1.66 2.15
N ILE A 222 -9.94 -2.32 1.00
CA ILE A 222 -8.71 -2.41 0.20
C ILE A 222 -8.88 -1.55 -1.05
N LEU A 223 -7.94 -0.63 -1.27
CA LEU A 223 -7.83 0.21 -2.46
C LEU A 223 -6.71 -0.31 -3.35
N THR A 224 -6.98 -0.54 -4.63
CA THR A 224 -5.93 -0.92 -5.59
C THR A 224 -5.85 0.08 -6.75
N GLY A 225 -4.78 -0.03 -7.53
CA GLY A 225 -4.54 0.75 -8.74
C GLY A 225 -3.28 1.62 -8.64
N ARG A 226 -3.00 2.37 -9.70
CA ARG A 226 -1.81 3.24 -9.80
C ARG A 226 -2.11 4.61 -9.22
N ASN A 227 -1.06 5.39 -8.97
CA ASN A 227 -1.14 6.82 -8.63
C ASN A 227 -2.23 7.20 -7.62
N PRO A 228 -2.23 6.61 -6.41
CA PRO A 228 -3.24 6.94 -5.42
C PRO A 228 -3.17 8.42 -5.03
N HIS A 229 -4.31 9.11 -5.11
CA HIS A 229 -4.42 10.50 -4.69
C HIS A 229 -3.96 10.67 -3.23
N ILE A 230 -3.31 11.80 -2.91
CA ILE A 230 -2.72 12.04 -1.58
C ILE A 230 -3.75 11.92 -0.45
N LEU A 231 -4.99 12.35 -0.70
CA LEU A 231 -6.08 12.25 0.28
C LEU A 231 -6.46 10.80 0.60
N LEU A 232 -6.36 9.88 -0.37
CA LEU A 232 -6.59 8.46 -0.14
C LEU A 232 -5.40 7.84 0.61
N ARG A 233 -4.17 8.21 0.25
CA ARG A 233 -2.95 7.76 0.95
C ARG A 233 -2.98 8.11 2.43
N GLN A 234 -3.44 9.31 2.79
CA GLN A 234 -3.52 9.77 4.18
C GLN A 234 -4.51 8.98 5.06
N ARG A 235 -5.47 8.28 4.44
CA ARG A 235 -6.49 7.45 5.13
C ARG A 235 -6.10 5.98 5.21
N ALA A 236 -5.18 5.53 4.36
CA ALA A 236 -4.70 4.17 4.38
C ALA A 236 -3.81 3.93 5.62
N HIS A 237 -4.14 2.89 6.35
CA HIS A 237 -3.41 2.42 7.53
C HIS A 237 -2.26 1.46 7.14
N LEU A 238 -2.42 0.77 6.01
CA LEU A 238 -1.39 -0.04 5.37
C LEU A 238 -1.22 0.42 3.93
N ILE A 239 0.01 0.69 3.51
CA ILE A 239 0.34 1.00 2.12
C ILE A 239 1.46 0.07 1.67
N THR A 240 1.22 -0.68 0.60
CA THR A 240 2.24 -1.45 -0.10
C THR A 240 2.39 -0.91 -1.52
N GLU A 241 3.62 -0.55 -1.86
CA GLU A 241 3.99 -0.13 -3.21
C GLU A 241 4.65 -1.30 -3.96
N MET A 242 3.99 -1.74 -5.03
CA MET A 242 4.52 -2.72 -5.95
C MET A 242 5.43 -2.03 -6.95
N MET A 243 6.73 -2.12 -6.70
CA MET A 243 7.76 -1.57 -7.59
C MET A 243 8.19 -2.60 -8.63
N PRO A 244 8.12 -2.28 -9.94
CA PRO A 244 8.57 -3.20 -10.98
C PRO A 244 10.11 -3.27 -11.00
N GLN A 245 10.69 -4.30 -10.38
CA GLN A 245 12.13 -4.57 -10.48
C GLN A 245 12.50 -5.19 -11.83
N LYS A 246 11.67 -6.13 -12.30
CA LYS A 246 11.72 -6.74 -13.63
C LYS A 246 10.31 -7.10 -14.05
N HIS A 247 10.02 -7.02 -15.35
CA HIS A 247 8.76 -7.48 -15.91
C HIS A 247 8.98 -7.98 -17.34
N TYR A 248 8.56 -9.21 -17.64
CA TYR A 248 8.80 -9.87 -18.93
C TYR A 248 8.12 -9.17 -20.11
N PHE A 249 7.08 -8.37 -19.87
CA PHE A 249 6.47 -7.50 -20.88
C PHE A 249 7.51 -6.60 -21.58
N HIS A 250 8.49 -6.07 -20.84
CA HIS A 250 9.55 -5.23 -21.42
C HIS A 250 10.51 -6.02 -22.32
N ALA A 251 10.47 -7.34 -22.28
CA ALA A 251 11.16 -8.23 -23.20
C ALA A 251 10.25 -8.72 -24.36
N GLY A 252 9.08 -8.11 -24.55
CA GLY A 252 8.14 -8.45 -25.63
C GLY A 252 7.23 -9.65 -25.35
N VAL A 253 7.26 -10.22 -24.14
CA VAL A 253 6.35 -11.30 -23.75
C VAL A 253 4.93 -10.73 -23.61
N LYS A 254 4.01 -11.25 -24.42
CA LYS A 254 2.59 -10.87 -24.39
C LYS A 254 1.91 -11.32 -23.10
N ALA A 255 0.74 -10.73 -22.80
CA ALA A 255 -0.10 -11.16 -21.69
C ALA A 255 -0.50 -12.64 -21.83
N ARG A 256 -0.48 -13.38 -20.72
CA ARG A 256 -0.72 -14.82 -20.66
C ARG A 256 -1.96 -15.12 -19.83
N GLU A 257 -2.88 -15.88 -20.40
CA GLU A 257 -4.09 -16.37 -19.72
C GLU A 257 -3.72 -17.17 -18.46
N GLY A 258 -4.46 -16.94 -17.37
CA GLY A 258 -4.24 -17.55 -16.06
C GLY A 258 -3.08 -16.95 -15.26
N LEU A 259 -2.32 -16.00 -15.84
CA LEU A 259 -1.20 -15.33 -15.16
C LEU A 259 -1.35 -13.81 -15.17
N ASP A 260 -1.73 -13.22 -16.30
CA ASP A 260 -1.87 -11.77 -16.48
C ASP A 260 -3.34 -11.33 -16.58
N TYR A 261 -4.23 -12.24 -16.99
CA TYR A 261 -5.69 -12.09 -17.07
C TYR A 261 -6.37 -13.46 -17.01
#